data_AF-A0A2K2DRU3-F1
#
_entry.id   AF-A0A2K2DRU3-F1
#
_cell.length_a   1.000
_cell.length_b   1.000
_cell.length_c   1.000
_cell.angle_alpha   90.00
_cell.angle_beta   90.00
_cell.angle_gamma   90.00
#
_symmetry.space_group_name_H-M   'P 1'
#
loop_
_entity.id
_entity.type
_entity.pdbx_description
1 polymer ?
#
loop_
_entity_poly.entity_id
_entity_poly.type
_entity_poly.pdbx_seq_one_letter_code
_entity_poly.pdbx_strand_id
1 'polypeptide(L)'
;MASDMRPPNSKKGGVPSHARVSDQACHDKFQSCDGDGKPSRAAVNGVSVKENHGTCSSNPDHAGAVLVDGAKGSIAQSGHVDSADYDCAGCLHGENGSPMACDLQQESDRDQAGHTLDDLFFFDDEEEDDIDWEPSARIVENRWFCTNCTMPNMDEVTHCQNCNDHKGSEVLAGYDVFQASFAQAALISADTALPPGSTAIGFDEQMLLHSEVEIKPNPHPERPNRLRAIAASLAAAGIFPSKCALVPPREITKKELLMVHTSDHVESVEQTKNMLYSYFTSDTYANKESARAAKLAAGLCADLASLIVSGRVNNGFALVRPPGHHAGVKQAMGFCLHNNAAVAALAAQKAGAKKVLIVDWDVHHGNGTQEIFEGNKSVLYISLHRHEDGNFYPGTGAAHEVGVLDGQGFSVNIPWSCGGVGDDDYIFAFQHVVLPIAAEFAPDITIVSAGFDAARGDPLGCCDVTPAGYSQMTSMLTTCSEGRLLIILEGGYNLRSISSSATEVVKVLLGDGPCYGKGAAAPSKEGMQTVLQVLEIQQQYWPVLVPILASLQAQQGLALSKYGSRMFDLVDLTCILLAGKPQTVNI
;
A
#
# COMPACT_ATOMS: atom_id res chain seq x y z
N MET A 1 -16.97 7.76 60.84
CA MET A 1 -17.53 6.51 61.38
C MET A 1 -17.91 5.66 60.17
N ALA A 2 -17.10 4.73 59.66
CA ALA A 2 -16.20 3.75 60.28
C ALA A 2 -16.93 2.54 60.88
N SER A 3 -17.07 1.48 60.08
CA SER A 3 -17.28 0.10 60.52
C SER A 3 -16.89 -0.86 59.39
N ASP A 4 -15.77 -1.55 59.57
CA ASP A 4 -15.35 -2.71 58.76
C ASP A 4 -16.23 -3.95 59.11
N MET A 5 -16.03 -5.09 58.42
CA MET A 5 -16.12 -6.47 58.94
C MET A 5 -16.19 -7.50 57.80
N ARG A 6 -15.15 -8.34 57.67
CA ARG A 6 -15.22 -9.69 57.05
C ARG A 6 -15.40 -10.77 58.16
N PRO A 7 -15.09 -12.07 57.97
CA PRO A 7 -16.11 -13.11 57.72
C PRO A 7 -16.01 -14.29 58.74
N PRO A 8 -16.70 -15.42 58.50
CA PRO A 8 -16.37 -16.70 59.14
C PRO A 8 -15.86 -17.79 58.17
N ASN A 9 -14.80 -18.48 58.62
CA ASN A 9 -14.26 -19.77 58.16
C ASN A 9 -15.21 -20.96 58.53
N SER A 10 -15.13 -22.22 58.07
CA SER A 10 -14.31 -23.00 57.08
C SER A 10 -15.04 -24.37 56.84
N LYS A 11 -14.52 -25.61 56.58
CA LYS A 11 -13.19 -26.28 56.62
C LYS A 11 -13.27 -27.71 56.00
N LYS A 12 -12.12 -28.32 55.64
CA LYS A 12 -11.89 -29.72 55.15
C LYS A 12 -12.35 -30.00 53.70
N GLY A 13 -11.69 -30.85 52.89
CA GLY A 13 -10.43 -31.63 53.02
C GLY A 13 -10.47 -32.88 52.10
N GLY A 14 -9.41 -33.45 51.53
CA GLY A 14 -7.94 -33.21 51.66
C GLY A 14 -7.13 -33.84 50.50
N VAL A 15 -5.84 -34.17 50.71
CA VAL A 15 -4.82 -34.50 49.67
C VAL A 15 -4.24 -35.92 49.83
N PRO A 16 -3.57 -36.50 48.80
CA PRO A 16 -2.08 -36.61 48.81
C PRO A 16 -1.42 -36.35 47.41
N SER A 17 -0.14 -35.97 47.17
CA SER A 17 1.15 -35.93 47.89
C SER A 17 1.98 -37.24 47.90
N HIS A 18 3.20 -37.40 47.36
CA HIS A 18 4.19 -36.52 46.68
C HIS A 18 4.89 -37.36 45.52
N ALA A 19 6.15 -37.28 45.05
CA ALA A 19 7.38 -36.52 45.37
C ALA A 19 8.49 -36.60 44.25
N ARG A 20 9.41 -35.61 44.22
CA ARG A 20 10.78 -35.59 43.62
C ARG A 20 10.90 -35.65 42.07
N VAL A 21 11.61 -34.77 41.35
CA VAL A 21 12.96 -34.13 41.46
C VAL A 21 14.09 -34.93 40.78
N SER A 22 14.63 -34.37 39.68
CA SER A 22 16.02 -34.52 39.22
C SER A 22 16.35 -33.50 38.13
N ASP A 23 17.38 -32.67 38.32
CA ASP A 23 18.07 -31.94 37.24
C ASP A 23 18.98 -32.90 36.45
N GLN A 24 19.22 -32.63 35.16
CA GLN A 24 20.54 -32.78 34.53
C GLN A 24 20.57 -32.08 33.17
N ALA A 25 21.66 -31.39 32.84
CA ALA A 25 21.95 -30.88 31.50
C ALA A 25 23.11 -31.65 30.86
N CYS A 26 23.15 -31.75 29.51
CA CYS A 26 24.37 -31.72 28.70
C CYS A 26 24.12 -31.81 27.18
N HIS A 27 24.69 -30.85 26.44
CA HIS A 27 25.52 -30.97 25.23
C HIS A 27 25.17 -31.88 24.02
N ASP A 28 25.41 -31.26 22.85
CA ASP A 28 25.88 -31.84 21.56
C ASP A 28 24.89 -32.74 20.77
N LYS A 29 24.83 -32.68 19.42
CA LYS A 29 25.90 -32.32 18.46
C LYS A 29 25.38 -31.83 17.11
N PHE A 30 26.23 -31.09 16.38
CA PHE A 30 26.13 -30.89 14.93
C PHE A 30 26.30 -32.21 14.16
N GLN A 31 25.60 -32.36 13.03
CA GLN A 31 26.12 -33.14 11.91
C GLN A 31 25.59 -32.63 10.56
N SER A 32 26.50 -32.34 9.63
CA SER A 32 26.20 -31.97 8.25
C SER A 32 26.35 -33.18 7.32
N CYS A 33 25.60 -33.18 6.22
CA CYS A 33 25.88 -33.97 5.02
C CYS A 33 25.47 -33.20 3.77
N ASP A 34 26.44 -32.84 2.93
CA ASP A 34 26.21 -32.41 1.56
C ASP A 34 25.81 -33.60 0.67
N GLY A 35 25.18 -33.36 -0.49
CA GLY A 35 24.84 -34.42 -1.44
C GLY A 35 24.03 -33.94 -2.65
N ASP A 36 24.71 -33.74 -3.79
CA ASP A 36 24.09 -33.39 -5.06
C ASP A 36 23.14 -34.48 -5.61
N GLY A 37 22.06 -34.07 -6.29
CA GLY A 37 21.12 -35.02 -6.90
C GLY A 37 19.97 -34.43 -7.71
N LYS A 38 20.23 -34.07 -8.98
CA LYS A 38 19.20 -33.82 -10.02
C LYS A 38 19.62 -34.51 -11.34
N PRO A 39 18.69 -34.83 -12.26
CA PRO A 39 17.31 -35.28 -12.04
C PRO A 39 16.99 -36.55 -12.88
N SER A 40 15.78 -37.10 -12.78
CA SER A 40 15.28 -38.11 -13.73
C SER A 40 13.83 -37.85 -14.17
N ARG A 41 13.50 -38.25 -15.41
CA ARG A 41 12.18 -38.08 -16.05
C ARG A 41 11.40 -39.38 -16.05
N ALA A 42 10.12 -39.32 -15.72
CA ALA A 42 9.07 -40.20 -16.23
C ALA A 42 7.78 -39.35 -16.37
N ALA A 43 7.08 -39.23 -17.50
CA ALA A 43 6.67 -40.15 -18.57
C ALA A 43 5.18 -40.51 -18.44
N VAL A 44 4.40 -39.95 -19.38
CA VAL A 44 2.95 -39.98 -19.54
C VAL A 44 2.33 -41.38 -19.48
N ASN A 45 1.16 -41.49 -18.82
CA ASN A 45 0.01 -42.35 -19.17
C ASN A 45 -1.21 -41.91 -18.32
N GLY A 46 -2.48 -42.13 -18.71
CA GLY A 46 -2.95 -42.74 -19.97
C GLY A 46 -4.32 -43.44 -19.88
N VAL A 47 -5.40 -42.69 -19.64
CA VAL A 47 -6.83 -43.02 -19.91
C VAL A 47 -7.41 -44.35 -19.35
N SER A 48 -8.47 -44.25 -18.52
CA SER A 48 -9.65 -45.12 -18.67
C SER A 48 -10.88 -44.56 -17.94
N VAL A 49 -11.98 -44.36 -18.66
CA VAL A 49 -13.31 -44.14 -18.08
C VAL A 49 -14.01 -45.49 -17.89
N LYS A 50 -14.73 -45.68 -16.78
CA LYS A 50 -15.77 -46.70 -16.65
C LYS A 50 -17.01 -46.12 -15.98
N GLU A 51 -17.99 -45.79 -16.82
CA GLU A 51 -19.38 -45.64 -16.40
C GLU A 51 -19.92 -47.02 -15.96
N ASN A 52 -20.97 -47.02 -15.14
CA ASN A 52 -21.72 -48.23 -14.80
C ASN A 52 -23.21 -47.90 -14.69
N HIS A 53 -24.08 -48.72 -15.32
CA HIS A 53 -25.50 -48.39 -15.50
C HIS A 53 -26.41 -48.86 -14.35
N GLY A 54 -27.56 -48.19 -14.21
CA GLY A 54 -28.78 -48.73 -13.58
C GLY A 54 -29.11 -48.14 -12.19
N THR A 55 -30.39 -47.91 -11.84
CA THR A 55 -31.66 -48.09 -12.57
C THR A 55 -32.74 -47.13 -12.01
N CYS A 56 -33.78 -46.84 -12.81
CA CYS A 56 -34.90 -45.96 -12.44
C CYS A 56 -35.87 -46.56 -11.41
N SER A 57 -36.66 -45.72 -10.70
CA SER A 57 -38.09 -45.94 -10.43
C SER A 57 -38.83 -44.69 -9.89
N SER A 58 -39.90 -44.29 -10.60
CA SER A 58 -41.15 -43.59 -10.16
C SER A 58 -41.21 -42.62 -8.96
N ASN A 59 -41.50 -41.33 -9.24
CA ASN A 59 -42.79 -40.60 -9.08
C ASN A 59 -43.84 -41.05 -8.03
N PRO A 60 -44.80 -40.17 -7.59
CA PRO A 60 -45.12 -38.79 -8.03
C PRO A 60 -45.40 -37.77 -6.88
N ASP A 61 -46.03 -36.64 -7.25
CA ASP A 61 -46.77 -35.65 -6.43
C ASP A 61 -45.95 -34.66 -5.57
N HIS A 62 -46.36 -33.39 -5.37
CA HIS A 62 -47.66 -32.72 -5.64
C HIS A 62 -47.46 -31.32 -6.27
N ALA A 63 -48.42 -30.86 -7.08
CA ALA A 63 -48.50 -29.46 -7.53
C ALA A 63 -49.56 -28.67 -6.75
N GLY A 64 -49.35 -27.36 -6.57
CA GLY A 64 -50.27 -26.40 -5.95
C GLY A 64 -50.06 -25.00 -6.52
N ALA A 65 -51.14 -24.23 -6.72
CA ALA A 65 -51.15 -23.07 -7.61
C ALA A 65 -51.38 -21.72 -6.91
N VAL A 66 -50.69 -20.70 -7.45
CA VAL A 66 -51.18 -19.35 -7.82
C VAL A 66 -52.36 -18.75 -7.04
N LEU A 67 -52.17 -17.53 -6.51
CA LEU A 67 -53.16 -16.45 -6.59
C LEU A 67 -52.49 -15.05 -6.47
N VAL A 68 -53.21 -13.99 -6.86
CA VAL A 68 -52.73 -12.62 -7.08
C VAL A 68 -53.78 -11.60 -6.59
N ASP A 69 -53.34 -10.45 -6.06
CA ASP A 69 -54.02 -9.12 -5.90
C ASP A 69 -53.62 -8.42 -4.57
N GLY A 70 -53.70 -7.08 -4.40
CA GLY A 70 -53.98 -6.03 -5.40
C GLY A 70 -54.33 -4.61 -4.85
N ALA A 71 -53.31 -3.73 -4.74
CA ALA A 71 -53.36 -2.24 -4.90
C ALA A 71 -54.14 -1.29 -3.94
N LYS A 72 -53.78 0.02 -4.05
CA LYS A 72 -54.38 1.29 -3.51
C LYS A 72 -54.03 1.69 -2.05
N GLY A 73 -53.89 2.98 -1.69
CA GLY A 73 -53.81 4.23 -2.49
C GLY A 73 -54.22 5.54 -1.75
N SER A 74 -53.73 6.72 -2.23
CA SER A 74 -54.05 8.14 -1.87
C SER A 74 -53.08 8.86 -0.89
N ILE A 75 -52.55 10.10 -1.09
CA ILE A 75 -53.06 11.42 -1.60
C ILE A 75 -53.80 12.21 -0.48
N ALA A 76 -53.57 13.50 -0.18
CA ALA A 76 -52.86 14.64 -0.84
C ALA A 76 -51.77 15.28 0.11
N GLN A 77 -51.32 16.58 0.10
CA GLN A 77 -51.69 17.85 -0.57
C GLN A 77 -50.48 18.84 -0.70
N SER A 78 -50.64 20.17 -0.53
CA SER A 78 -49.67 21.24 -0.89
C SER A 78 -49.79 22.55 -0.07
N GLY A 79 -48.77 23.43 -0.11
CA GLY A 79 -48.81 24.79 0.46
C GLY A 79 -47.66 25.72 -0.01
N HIS A 80 -47.95 27.02 -0.14
CA HIS A 80 -47.02 28.14 -0.41
C HIS A 80 -47.03 29.11 0.79
N VAL A 81 -46.04 30.00 0.91
CA VAL A 81 -46.17 31.48 1.08
C VAL A 81 -44.83 32.11 1.50
N ASP A 82 -44.36 33.02 0.64
CA ASP A 82 -43.65 34.31 0.81
C ASP A 82 -42.48 34.55 1.78
N SER A 83 -41.69 35.54 1.37
CA SER A 83 -40.50 36.16 1.95
C SER A 83 -40.78 37.18 3.07
N ALA A 84 -39.77 37.45 3.91
CA ALA A 84 -39.51 38.78 4.44
C ALA A 84 -38.03 38.95 4.86
N ASP A 85 -37.41 40.08 4.49
CA ASP A 85 -36.13 40.54 5.02
C ASP A 85 -36.26 41.05 6.47
N TYR A 86 -35.15 41.15 7.20
CA TYR A 86 -34.98 42.21 8.22
C TYR A 86 -33.50 42.51 8.51
N ASP A 87 -33.01 43.61 7.95
CA ASP A 87 -31.81 44.32 8.43
C ASP A 87 -32.07 44.96 9.81
N CYS A 88 -31.06 44.98 10.69
CA CYS A 88 -30.81 46.18 11.50
C CYS A 88 -29.39 46.28 12.10
N ALA A 89 -28.91 47.53 12.17
CA ALA A 89 -27.75 48.00 12.92
C ALA A 89 -27.97 47.91 14.45
N GLY A 90 -27.01 48.16 15.36
CA GLY A 90 -25.61 48.60 15.25
C GLY A 90 -25.18 49.35 16.55
N CYS A 91 -24.04 50.08 16.51
CA CYS A 91 -23.40 50.81 17.63
C CYS A 91 -22.72 49.90 18.70
N LEU A 92 -21.45 50.06 19.13
CA LEU A 92 -20.62 51.22 19.57
C LEU A 92 -21.03 51.72 20.98
N HIS A 93 -20.16 52.00 21.98
CA HIS A 93 -18.68 52.05 22.05
C HIS A 93 -18.15 52.03 23.52
N GLY A 94 -16.89 51.62 23.75
CA GLY A 94 -16.03 52.05 24.89
C GLY A 94 -16.03 51.22 26.20
N GLU A 95 -15.00 51.24 27.06
CA GLU A 95 -13.60 51.72 26.91
C GLU A 95 -12.66 51.23 28.07
N ASN A 96 -11.33 51.26 27.85
CA ASN A 96 -10.19 51.21 28.81
C ASN A 96 -9.79 49.90 29.55
N GLY A 97 -8.49 49.52 29.44
CA GLY A 97 -7.86 48.45 30.25
C GLY A 97 -6.54 47.85 29.71
N SER A 98 -5.44 48.61 29.67
CA SER A 98 -4.08 48.17 29.25
C SER A 98 -3.32 47.44 30.39
N PRO A 99 -2.14 46.77 30.23
CA PRO A 99 -1.19 46.84 29.10
C PRO A 99 -0.41 45.55 28.69
N MET A 100 0.59 45.77 27.81
CA MET A 100 1.71 44.93 27.35
C MET A 100 1.52 44.20 26.01
N ALA A 101 2.50 44.36 25.13
CA ALA A 101 2.51 43.87 23.76
C ALA A 101 3.81 43.12 23.45
N CYS A 102 3.74 42.20 22.49
CA CYS A 102 4.81 41.84 21.56
C CYS A 102 4.19 41.77 20.16
N ASP A 103 4.94 42.15 19.14
CA ASP A 103 4.40 42.36 17.80
C ASP A 103 3.97 41.06 17.10
N LEU A 104 2.76 41.05 16.57
CA LEU A 104 2.34 40.16 15.50
C LEU A 104 2.34 40.96 14.20
N GLN A 105 3.39 40.80 13.39
CA GLN A 105 3.33 41.23 12.00
C GLN A 105 2.47 40.22 11.23
N GLN A 106 1.46 40.72 10.53
CA GLN A 106 0.77 39.94 9.51
C GLN A 106 1.71 39.85 8.29
N GLU A 107 2.27 38.67 8.02
CA GLU A 107 2.57 38.33 6.63
C GLU A 107 1.27 37.88 5.96
N SER A 108 1.03 38.38 4.75
CA SER A 108 -0.14 38.06 3.93
C SER A 108 -0.04 36.67 3.33
N ASP A 109 -1.19 36.15 2.88
CA ASP A 109 -1.28 34.92 2.10
C ASP A 109 -0.22 34.90 0.99
N ARG A 110 0.58 33.82 0.98
CA ARG A 110 1.39 33.43 -0.17
C ARG A 110 0.80 32.12 -0.68
N ASP A 111 0.20 32.16 -1.86
CA ASP A 111 -0.23 30.95 -2.56
C ASP A 111 0.99 30.07 -2.80
N GLN A 112 1.12 28.98 -2.03
CA GLN A 112 2.07 27.92 -2.33
C GLN A 112 1.51 27.12 -3.50
N ALA A 113 1.90 27.52 -4.72
CA ALA A 113 1.74 26.69 -5.91
C ALA A 113 2.57 25.41 -5.72
N GLY A 114 1.92 24.35 -5.23
CA GLY A 114 2.54 23.03 -5.11
C GLY A 114 2.80 22.46 -6.49
N HIS A 115 3.98 21.85 -6.66
CA HIS A 115 4.36 21.19 -7.90
C HIS A 115 3.33 20.10 -8.26
N THR A 116 2.89 20.13 -9.51
CA THR A 116 1.91 19.19 -10.06
C THR A 116 2.62 18.00 -10.68
N LEU A 117 1.92 16.87 -10.84
CA LEU A 117 2.50 15.71 -11.52
C LEU A 117 2.83 16.03 -13.00
N ASP A 118 2.18 17.03 -13.59
CA ASP A 118 2.45 17.54 -14.93
C ASP A 118 3.88 18.15 -15.04
N ASP A 119 4.42 18.73 -13.97
CA ASP A 119 5.76 19.34 -13.94
C ASP A 119 6.88 18.31 -14.15
N LEU A 120 6.66 17.03 -13.79
CA LEU A 120 7.60 15.93 -14.05
C LEU A 120 7.68 15.52 -15.53
N PHE A 121 6.85 16.11 -16.40
CA PHE A 121 6.83 15.83 -17.85
C PHE A 121 7.35 16.99 -18.71
N PHE A 122 7.74 18.13 -18.10
CA PHE A 122 8.43 19.21 -18.79
C PHE A 122 9.94 19.08 -18.62
N PHE A 123 10.66 19.22 -19.73
CA PHE A 123 12.09 19.58 -19.73
C PHE A 123 12.18 21.11 -19.79
N ASP A 124 13.29 21.68 -19.35
CA ASP A 124 13.50 23.14 -19.34
C ASP A 124 13.33 23.76 -20.75
N ASP A 125 12.25 24.52 -20.95
CA ASP A 125 12.17 25.57 -21.96
C ASP A 125 12.80 26.83 -21.33
N GLU A 126 14.09 27.06 -21.54
CA GLU A 126 14.73 28.34 -21.17
C GLU A 126 14.11 29.51 -21.96
N GLU A 127 13.91 30.66 -21.31
CA GLU A 127 13.35 31.87 -21.95
C GLU A 127 14.34 32.45 -22.99
N GLU A 128 14.06 32.32 -24.29
CA GLU A 128 14.66 33.15 -25.35
C GLU A 128 13.64 34.18 -25.90
N ASP A 129 14.14 35.40 -26.16
CA ASP A 129 13.36 36.61 -26.47
C ASP A 129 12.56 36.57 -27.80
N ASP A 130 11.60 37.50 -27.92
CA ASP A 130 10.75 37.80 -29.09
C ASP A 130 11.43 37.61 -30.48
N ILE A 131 11.07 36.53 -31.18
CA ILE A 131 11.38 36.31 -32.60
C ILE A 131 10.09 36.11 -33.42
N ASP A 132 10.09 36.65 -34.63
CA ASP A 132 8.90 36.91 -35.47
C ASP A 132 8.05 35.67 -35.80
N TRP A 133 6.73 35.86 -35.83
CA TRP A 133 5.75 34.77 -36.04
C TRP A 133 5.69 34.34 -37.51
N GLU A 134 6.48 33.33 -37.88
CA GLU A 134 6.12 32.42 -38.97
C GLU A 134 5.47 31.14 -38.41
N PRO A 135 4.38 30.63 -39.01
CA PRO A 135 3.81 29.33 -38.66
C PRO A 135 4.67 28.20 -39.25
N SER A 136 5.91 28.10 -38.76
CA SER A 136 6.73 26.92 -38.95
C SER A 136 5.93 25.69 -38.50
N ALA A 137 5.93 24.65 -39.33
CA ALA A 137 5.10 23.49 -39.05
C ALA A 137 5.56 22.89 -37.72
N ARG A 138 4.68 22.86 -36.71
CA ARG A 138 4.92 22.10 -35.48
C ARG A 138 5.37 20.71 -35.89
N ILE A 139 6.64 20.41 -35.64
CA ILE A 139 7.19 19.07 -35.90
C ILE A 139 6.48 18.18 -34.89
N VAL A 140 5.45 17.47 -35.38
CA VAL A 140 4.88 16.35 -34.65
C VAL A 140 5.97 15.29 -34.66
N GLU A 141 6.84 15.35 -33.66
CA GLU A 141 7.87 14.34 -33.47
C GLU A 141 7.15 13.00 -33.37
N ASN A 142 7.49 12.10 -34.29
CA ASN A 142 6.95 10.75 -34.29
C ASN A 142 7.48 10.06 -33.03
N ARG A 143 6.62 10.01 -32.01
CA ARG A 143 6.88 9.43 -30.69
C ARG A 143 5.88 8.31 -30.44
N TRP A 144 6.31 7.27 -29.75
CA TRP A 144 5.47 6.16 -29.32
C TRP A 144 5.54 5.95 -27.81
N PHE A 145 4.39 5.67 -27.21
CA PHE A 145 4.27 5.40 -25.78
C PHE A 145 4.45 3.91 -25.50
N CYS A 146 5.24 3.59 -24.48
CA CYS A 146 5.50 2.20 -24.13
C CYS A 146 4.24 1.52 -23.57
N THR A 147 3.84 0.37 -24.14
CA THR A 147 2.70 -0.41 -23.63
C THR A 147 2.91 -0.82 -22.17
N ASN A 148 4.16 -1.14 -21.79
CA ASN A 148 4.55 -1.57 -20.47
C ASN A 148 4.53 -0.45 -19.41
N CYS A 149 5.16 0.70 -19.67
CA CYS A 149 5.35 1.76 -18.66
C CYS A 149 4.87 3.16 -19.08
N THR A 150 4.09 3.29 -20.15
CA THR A 150 3.48 4.54 -20.66
C THR A 150 4.43 5.69 -21.04
N MET A 151 5.73 5.60 -20.78
CA MET A 151 6.71 6.65 -21.15
C MET A 151 6.79 6.87 -22.68
N PRO A 152 6.95 8.12 -23.14
CA PRO A 152 7.23 8.46 -24.53
C PRO A 152 8.63 7.98 -24.95
N ASN A 153 8.80 7.69 -26.25
CA ASN A 153 10.07 7.29 -26.86
C ASN A 153 10.06 7.76 -28.33
N MET A 154 11.23 8.10 -28.90
CA MET A 154 11.34 8.46 -30.32
C MET A 154 11.06 7.25 -31.24
N ASP A 155 10.44 7.47 -32.40
CA ASP A 155 10.02 6.37 -33.30
C ASP A 155 11.15 5.53 -33.88
N GLU A 156 12.34 6.10 -33.99
CA GLU A 156 13.57 5.41 -34.43
C GLU A 156 14.04 4.36 -33.40
N VAL A 157 13.66 4.50 -32.13
CA VAL A 157 14.08 3.62 -31.04
C VAL A 157 13.07 2.48 -30.88
N THR A 158 13.55 1.24 -30.95
CA THR A 158 12.71 0.03 -30.90
C THR A 158 12.45 -0.50 -29.49
N HIS A 159 13.14 0.03 -28.48
CA HIS A 159 13.04 -0.37 -27.07
C HIS A 159 12.79 0.88 -26.22
N CYS A 160 11.98 0.76 -25.17
CA CYS A 160 11.64 1.89 -24.31
C CYS A 160 12.85 2.36 -23.51
N GLN A 161 13.14 3.67 -23.49
CA GLN A 161 14.31 4.22 -22.81
C GLN A 161 14.25 4.05 -21.28
N ASN A 162 13.04 4.02 -20.68
CA ASN A 162 12.86 3.77 -19.25
C ASN A 162 12.95 2.27 -18.90
N CYS A 163 12.08 1.42 -19.47
CA CYS A 163 11.95 0.02 -19.03
C CYS A 163 12.62 -1.03 -19.94
N ASN A 164 13.31 -0.60 -21.00
CA ASN A 164 13.94 -1.42 -22.03
C ASN A 164 13.01 -2.44 -22.74
N ASP A 165 11.68 -2.23 -22.69
CA ASP A 165 10.73 -3.12 -23.36
C ASP A 165 10.51 -2.76 -24.84
N HIS A 166 10.32 -3.77 -25.68
CA HIS A 166 10.23 -3.63 -27.13
C HIS A 166 8.91 -2.96 -27.57
N LYS A 167 8.97 -2.17 -28.65
CA LYS A 167 7.84 -1.43 -29.24
C LYS A 167 6.64 -2.31 -29.60
N GLY A 168 6.90 -3.55 -30.01
CA GLY A 168 5.89 -4.58 -30.28
C GLY A 168 5.63 -5.55 -29.11
N SER A 169 5.73 -5.10 -27.86
CA SER A 169 5.61 -5.97 -26.68
C SER A 169 4.15 -6.27 -26.30
N GLU A 170 3.79 -7.56 -26.34
CA GLU A 170 2.47 -8.09 -25.97
C GLU A 170 2.35 -8.33 -24.44
N VAL A 171 2.56 -7.30 -23.62
CA VAL A 171 2.54 -7.43 -22.13
C VAL A 171 1.18 -7.94 -21.58
N LEU A 172 0.11 -7.84 -22.38
CA LEU A 172 -1.24 -8.30 -22.03
C LEU A 172 -1.61 -9.68 -22.59
N ALA A 173 -0.67 -10.37 -23.25
CA ALA A 173 -0.89 -11.71 -23.77
C ALA A 173 -1.31 -12.67 -22.64
N GLY A 174 -2.45 -13.35 -22.84
CA GLY A 174 -3.03 -14.26 -21.88
C GLY A 174 -4.17 -13.70 -21.02
N TYR A 175 -4.48 -12.40 -21.08
CA TYR A 175 -5.67 -11.88 -20.36
C TYR A 175 -6.97 -12.55 -20.82
N ASP A 176 -7.13 -12.82 -22.12
CA ASP A 176 -8.32 -13.50 -22.66
C ASP A 176 -8.45 -14.94 -22.12
N VAL A 177 -7.32 -15.60 -21.85
CA VAL A 177 -7.27 -16.95 -21.25
C VAL A 177 -7.65 -16.90 -19.76
N PHE A 178 -7.21 -15.85 -19.05
CA PHE A 178 -7.68 -15.57 -17.70
C PHE A 178 -9.20 -15.29 -17.70
N GLN A 179 -9.70 -14.41 -18.57
CA GLN A 179 -11.12 -14.03 -18.62
C GLN A 179 -12.04 -15.25 -18.83
N ALA A 180 -11.70 -16.11 -19.80
CA ALA A 180 -12.43 -17.35 -20.04
C ALA A 180 -12.44 -18.30 -18.81
N SER A 181 -11.31 -18.38 -18.10
CA SER A 181 -11.17 -19.20 -16.89
C SER A 181 -11.89 -18.59 -15.67
N PHE A 182 -11.85 -17.26 -15.54
CA PHE A 182 -12.47 -16.50 -14.47
C PHE A 182 -13.98 -16.54 -14.55
N ALA A 183 -14.56 -16.38 -15.74
CA ALA A 183 -16.00 -16.51 -15.95
C ALA A 183 -16.55 -17.88 -15.49
N GLN A 184 -15.79 -18.96 -15.72
CA GLN A 184 -16.15 -20.29 -15.22
C GLN A 184 -16.03 -20.39 -13.69
N ALA A 185 -14.96 -19.84 -13.11
CA ALA A 185 -14.75 -19.87 -11.66
C ALA A 185 -15.76 -19.02 -10.88
N ALA A 186 -16.11 -17.84 -11.39
CA ALA A 186 -17.08 -16.95 -10.77
C ALA A 186 -18.49 -17.58 -10.68
N LEU A 187 -18.91 -18.32 -11.70
CA LEU A 187 -20.16 -19.08 -11.69
C LEU A 187 -20.18 -20.17 -10.61
N ILE A 188 -19.04 -20.83 -10.36
CA ILE A 188 -18.93 -21.86 -9.30
C ILE A 188 -18.90 -21.21 -7.91
N SER A 189 -18.14 -20.12 -7.77
CA SER A 189 -17.90 -19.45 -6.48
C SER A 189 -19.13 -18.72 -5.92
N ALA A 190 -20.18 -18.52 -6.73
CA ALA A 190 -21.46 -17.97 -6.28
C ALA A 190 -22.25 -18.95 -5.37
N ASP A 191 -22.10 -20.25 -5.58
CA ASP A 191 -22.86 -21.31 -4.89
C ASP A 191 -22.08 -22.00 -3.75
N THR A 192 -20.75 -21.79 -3.65
CA THR A 192 -19.89 -22.47 -2.66
C THR A 192 -19.39 -21.57 -1.55
N ALA A 193 -19.55 -21.99 -0.30
CA ALA A 193 -18.94 -21.34 0.86
C ALA A 193 -17.40 -21.39 0.78
N LEU A 194 -16.74 -20.28 1.15
CA LEU A 194 -15.28 -20.16 1.16
C LEU A 194 -14.65 -21.24 2.07
N PRO A 195 -13.63 -21.98 1.60
CA PRO A 195 -12.97 -23.01 2.40
C PRO A 195 -12.16 -22.38 3.56
N PRO A 196 -12.38 -22.78 4.82
CA PRO A 196 -11.65 -22.23 5.96
C PRO A 196 -10.13 -22.38 5.80
N GLY A 197 -9.40 -21.29 6.06
CA GLY A 197 -7.94 -21.27 5.98
C GLY A 197 -7.35 -21.05 4.58
N SER A 198 -8.14 -20.68 3.58
CA SER A 198 -7.62 -20.28 2.26
C SER A 198 -7.09 -18.84 2.23
N THR A 199 -6.24 -18.54 1.24
CA THR A 199 -6.03 -17.18 0.72
C THR A 199 -7.20 -16.77 -0.16
N ALA A 200 -7.69 -15.55 0.02
CA ALA A 200 -8.78 -14.98 -0.77
C ALA A 200 -8.28 -13.93 -1.77
N ILE A 201 -8.96 -13.79 -2.92
CA ILE A 201 -8.76 -12.69 -3.86
C ILE A 201 -10.08 -11.98 -4.13
N GLY A 202 -10.06 -10.65 -4.03
CA GLY A 202 -11.13 -9.79 -4.53
C GLY A 202 -10.76 -9.23 -5.90
N PHE A 203 -11.58 -9.50 -6.91
CA PHE A 203 -11.41 -8.99 -8.28
C PHE A 203 -12.77 -8.93 -8.99
N ASP A 204 -12.96 -7.92 -9.84
CA ASP A 204 -14.14 -7.77 -10.70
C ASP A 204 -13.80 -6.98 -11.97
N GLU A 205 -14.34 -7.40 -13.11
CA GLU A 205 -14.02 -6.80 -14.42
C GLU A 205 -14.66 -5.42 -14.64
N GLN A 206 -15.70 -5.03 -13.89
CA GLN A 206 -16.31 -3.70 -14.00
C GLN A 206 -15.37 -2.60 -13.50
N MET A 207 -14.42 -2.92 -12.62
CA MET A 207 -13.33 -2.00 -12.24
C MET A 207 -12.41 -1.65 -13.42
N LEU A 208 -12.43 -2.40 -14.53
CA LEU A 208 -11.70 -2.10 -15.76
C LEU A 208 -12.35 -1.01 -16.62
N LEU A 209 -13.57 -0.56 -16.29
CA LEU A 209 -14.35 0.40 -17.08
C LEU A 209 -14.09 1.86 -16.68
N HIS A 210 -13.54 2.09 -15.50
CA HIS A 210 -12.94 3.37 -15.10
C HIS A 210 -11.70 3.63 -15.98
N SER A 211 -11.70 4.68 -16.80
CA SER A 211 -10.55 5.06 -17.62
C SER A 211 -10.63 6.54 -17.99
N GLU A 212 -9.47 7.15 -18.28
CA GLU A 212 -9.45 8.47 -18.89
C GLU A 212 -10.18 8.40 -20.25
N VAL A 213 -10.96 9.43 -20.55
CA VAL A 213 -11.81 9.54 -21.77
C VAL A 213 -11.28 10.63 -22.69
N GLU A 214 -10.60 11.63 -22.12
CA GLU A 214 -9.90 12.67 -22.85
C GLU A 214 -8.62 12.09 -23.49
N ILE A 215 -8.34 12.47 -24.74
CA ILE A 215 -7.13 12.04 -25.44
C ILE A 215 -6.05 13.11 -25.20
N LYS A 216 -5.37 13.00 -24.06
CA LYS A 216 -4.20 13.83 -23.73
C LYS A 216 -2.98 13.43 -24.56
N PRO A 217 -1.96 14.32 -24.71
CA PRO A 217 -0.71 13.97 -25.40
C PRO A 217 0.02 12.81 -24.74
N ASN A 218 0.11 12.79 -23.41
CA ASN A 218 0.66 11.70 -22.62
C ASN A 218 -0.47 10.80 -22.11
N PRO A 219 -0.40 9.47 -22.27
CA PRO A 219 -1.42 8.54 -21.77
C PRO A 219 -1.29 8.32 -20.25
N HIS A 220 -2.41 8.40 -19.54
CA HIS A 220 -2.43 8.29 -18.08
C HIS A 220 -1.79 6.99 -17.53
N PRO A 221 -0.94 7.06 -16.48
CA PRO A 221 -0.25 5.89 -15.93
C PRO A 221 -1.20 4.93 -15.21
N GLU A 222 -2.11 5.43 -14.35
CA GLU A 222 -3.20 4.62 -13.80
C GLU A 222 -4.20 4.29 -14.92
N ARG A 223 -4.29 3.01 -15.29
CA ARG A 223 -5.05 2.54 -16.45
C ARG A 223 -5.54 1.10 -16.27
N PRO A 224 -6.67 0.69 -16.87
CA PRO A 224 -7.25 -0.66 -16.72
C PRO A 224 -6.29 -1.83 -16.98
N ASN A 225 -5.27 -1.61 -17.81
CA ASN A 225 -4.26 -2.62 -18.13
C ASN A 225 -3.44 -3.08 -16.93
N ARG A 226 -3.39 -2.30 -15.84
CA ARG A 226 -2.73 -2.67 -14.57
C ARG A 226 -3.30 -3.97 -14.00
N LEU A 227 -4.63 -4.03 -13.80
CA LEU A 227 -5.28 -5.25 -13.32
C LEU A 227 -5.20 -6.39 -14.34
N ARG A 228 -5.29 -6.08 -15.65
CA ARG A 228 -5.21 -7.11 -16.71
C ARG A 228 -3.87 -7.84 -16.69
N ALA A 229 -2.77 -7.10 -16.56
CA ALA A 229 -1.43 -7.68 -16.51
C ALA A 229 -1.27 -8.58 -15.25
N ILE A 230 -1.65 -8.09 -14.07
CA ILE A 230 -1.56 -8.86 -12.83
C ILE A 230 -2.45 -10.11 -12.88
N ALA A 231 -3.70 -9.99 -13.34
CA ALA A 231 -4.63 -11.12 -13.44
C ALA A 231 -4.12 -12.20 -14.43
N ALA A 232 -3.60 -11.78 -15.59
CA ALA A 232 -2.97 -12.70 -16.55
C ALA A 232 -1.73 -13.38 -15.97
N SER A 233 -0.93 -12.67 -15.16
CA SER A 233 0.26 -13.21 -14.50
C SER A 233 -0.10 -14.25 -13.43
N LEU A 234 -1.08 -13.95 -12.57
CA LEU A 234 -1.60 -14.89 -11.57
C LEU A 234 -2.25 -16.13 -12.22
N ALA A 235 -2.86 -15.98 -13.40
CA ALA A 235 -3.37 -17.10 -14.19
C ALA A 235 -2.24 -17.97 -14.78
N ALA A 236 -1.23 -17.34 -15.40
CA ALA A 236 -0.06 -18.03 -15.93
C ALA A 236 0.76 -18.76 -14.85
N ALA A 237 0.78 -18.23 -13.63
CA ALA A 237 1.37 -18.87 -12.45
C ALA A 237 0.51 -20.00 -11.84
N GLY A 238 -0.71 -20.23 -12.35
CA GLY A 238 -1.65 -21.21 -11.80
C GLY A 238 -2.12 -20.87 -10.37
N ILE A 239 -2.21 -19.58 -10.04
CA ILE A 239 -2.59 -19.06 -8.71
C ILE A 239 -4.08 -18.68 -8.68
N PHE A 240 -4.55 -17.91 -9.67
CA PHE A 240 -5.92 -17.39 -9.70
C PHE A 240 -6.52 -17.60 -11.10
N PRO A 241 -7.72 -18.19 -11.24
CA PRO A 241 -8.70 -18.51 -10.18
C PRO A 241 -8.55 -19.91 -9.53
N SER A 242 -7.38 -20.53 -9.58
CA SER A 242 -7.20 -21.97 -9.27
C SER A 242 -6.81 -22.35 -7.83
N LYS A 243 -6.12 -21.48 -7.07
CA LYS A 243 -5.67 -21.74 -5.69
C LYS A 243 -6.32 -20.83 -4.65
N CYS A 244 -6.54 -19.56 -5.01
CA CYS A 244 -7.16 -18.57 -4.13
C CYS A 244 -8.69 -18.58 -4.29
N ALA A 245 -9.42 -18.42 -3.18
CA ALA A 245 -10.87 -18.33 -3.20
C ALA A 245 -11.34 -16.93 -3.65
N LEU A 246 -12.34 -16.85 -4.53
CA LEU A 246 -12.90 -15.57 -5.00
C LEU A 246 -13.87 -15.00 -3.96
N VAL A 247 -13.67 -13.74 -3.56
CA VAL A 247 -14.68 -12.98 -2.82
C VAL A 247 -15.71 -12.42 -3.79
N PRO A 248 -17.02 -12.69 -3.62
CA PRO A 248 -18.06 -12.12 -4.46
C PRO A 248 -18.04 -10.58 -4.41
N PRO A 249 -18.03 -9.87 -5.55
CA PRO A 249 -17.94 -8.42 -5.58
C PRO A 249 -19.24 -7.75 -5.10
N ARG A 250 -19.08 -6.66 -4.35
CA ARG A 250 -20.15 -5.88 -3.73
C ARG A 250 -19.85 -4.39 -3.85
N GLU A 251 -20.83 -3.57 -4.18
CA GLU A 251 -20.71 -2.11 -3.98
C GLU A 251 -20.74 -1.79 -2.47
N ILE A 252 -19.71 -1.09 -2.00
CA ILE A 252 -19.71 -0.49 -0.65
C ILE A 252 -20.95 0.42 -0.49
N THR A 253 -21.57 0.41 0.70
CA THR A 253 -22.73 1.28 0.93
C THR A 253 -22.30 2.70 1.30
N LYS A 254 -23.12 3.72 0.99
CA LYS A 254 -22.87 5.10 1.46
C LYS A 254 -22.68 5.18 2.98
N LYS A 255 -23.37 4.33 3.76
CA LYS A 255 -23.19 4.28 5.22
C LYS A 255 -21.79 3.79 5.64
N GLU A 256 -21.17 2.90 4.86
CA GLU A 256 -19.81 2.42 5.13
C GLU A 256 -18.77 3.46 4.69
N LEU A 257 -18.95 4.12 3.55
CA LEU A 257 -18.08 5.23 3.13
C LEU A 257 -18.13 6.43 4.09
N LEU A 258 -19.31 6.75 4.64
CA LEU A 258 -19.51 7.78 5.67
C LEU A 258 -18.84 7.48 7.03
N MET A 259 -18.16 6.34 7.18
CA MET A 259 -17.28 6.09 8.32
C MET A 259 -15.89 6.71 8.13
N VAL A 260 -15.52 7.02 6.87
CA VAL A 260 -14.21 7.56 6.46
C VAL A 260 -14.34 8.98 5.88
N HIS A 261 -15.27 9.16 4.94
CA HIS A 261 -15.39 10.37 4.12
C HIS A 261 -16.62 11.22 4.47
N THR A 262 -16.60 12.51 4.13
CA THR A 262 -17.78 13.38 4.25
C THR A 262 -18.90 12.99 3.27
N SER A 263 -20.13 13.42 3.54
CA SER A 263 -21.24 13.21 2.60
C SER A 263 -20.98 13.89 1.26
N ASP A 264 -20.38 15.08 1.29
CA ASP A 264 -20.06 15.89 0.10
C ASP A 264 -19.06 15.16 -0.82
N HIS A 265 -18.04 14.52 -0.24
CA HIS A 265 -17.09 13.66 -0.97
C HIS A 265 -17.78 12.46 -1.62
N VAL A 266 -18.60 11.72 -0.84
CA VAL A 266 -19.30 10.54 -1.37
C VAL A 266 -20.33 10.94 -2.44
N GLU A 267 -20.93 12.13 -2.33
CA GLU A 267 -21.87 12.65 -3.31
C GLU A 267 -21.19 13.20 -4.57
N SER A 268 -20.03 13.85 -4.47
CA SER A 268 -19.28 14.31 -5.66
C SER A 268 -18.79 13.12 -6.50
N VAL A 269 -18.26 12.07 -5.86
CA VAL A 269 -17.90 10.82 -6.54
C VAL A 269 -19.12 10.14 -7.16
N GLU A 270 -20.25 10.04 -6.43
CA GLU A 270 -21.49 9.46 -6.95
C GLU A 270 -22.11 10.26 -8.11
N GLN A 271 -21.85 11.57 -8.20
CA GLN A 271 -22.35 12.41 -9.30
C GLN A 271 -21.63 12.14 -10.64
N THR A 272 -20.37 11.67 -10.63
CA THR A 272 -19.58 11.37 -11.85
C THR A 272 -20.29 10.42 -12.82
N LYS A 273 -21.13 9.51 -12.32
CA LYS A 273 -21.93 8.56 -13.13
C LYS A 273 -22.90 9.24 -14.12
N ASN A 274 -23.24 10.51 -13.87
CA ASN A 274 -24.14 11.31 -14.72
C ASN A 274 -23.37 12.17 -15.73
N MET A 275 -22.04 12.16 -15.69
CA MET A 275 -21.14 12.93 -16.57
C MET A 275 -20.51 11.99 -17.60
N LEU A 276 -20.09 12.53 -18.75
CA LEU A 276 -19.33 11.75 -19.73
C LEU A 276 -17.92 11.43 -19.19
N TYR A 277 -17.26 12.49 -18.72
CA TYR A 277 -16.02 12.47 -17.95
C TYR A 277 -15.98 13.73 -17.05
N SER A 278 -15.09 13.71 -16.06
CA SER A 278 -14.81 14.82 -15.14
C SER A 278 -13.42 14.66 -14.53
N TYR A 279 -12.94 15.69 -13.84
CA TYR A 279 -11.69 15.67 -13.07
C TYR A 279 -11.93 16.27 -11.68
N PHE A 280 -11.31 15.70 -10.64
CA PHE A 280 -11.29 16.28 -9.28
C PHE A 280 -10.07 17.20 -9.08
N THR A 281 -8.97 16.85 -9.74
CA THR A 281 -7.66 17.50 -9.83
C THR A 281 -7.10 17.18 -11.24
N SER A 282 -6.01 17.81 -11.71
CA SER A 282 -5.48 17.57 -13.08
C SER A 282 -5.14 16.10 -13.35
N ASP A 283 -4.68 15.40 -12.31
CA ASP A 283 -4.33 13.97 -12.29
C ASP A 283 -5.56 13.03 -12.12
N THR A 284 -6.58 13.41 -11.37
CA THR A 284 -7.60 12.47 -10.88
C THR A 284 -8.88 12.54 -11.71
N TYR A 285 -8.86 11.79 -12.81
CA TYR A 285 -9.96 11.66 -13.75
C TYR A 285 -11.13 10.80 -13.22
N ALA A 286 -12.31 11.01 -13.80
CA ALA A 286 -13.43 10.10 -13.70
C ALA A 286 -14.24 10.02 -15.00
N ASN A 287 -14.96 8.91 -15.16
CA ASN A 287 -15.94 8.69 -16.22
C ASN A 287 -17.24 8.12 -15.61
N LYS A 288 -18.27 7.90 -16.44
CA LYS A 288 -19.58 7.41 -16.00
C LYS A 288 -19.58 6.08 -15.21
N GLU A 289 -18.51 5.29 -15.28
CA GLU A 289 -18.34 4.01 -14.58
C GLU A 289 -17.47 4.13 -13.31
N SER A 290 -16.73 5.24 -13.12
CA SER A 290 -15.83 5.48 -11.98
C SER A 290 -16.50 5.28 -10.63
N ALA A 291 -17.70 5.85 -10.43
CA ALA A 291 -18.42 5.73 -9.17
C ALA A 291 -18.70 4.26 -8.78
N ARG A 292 -18.96 3.39 -9.76
CA ARG A 292 -19.16 1.96 -9.50
C ARG A 292 -17.83 1.25 -9.26
N ALA A 293 -16.80 1.55 -10.04
CA ALA A 293 -15.46 0.98 -9.85
C ALA A 293 -14.91 1.28 -8.43
N ALA A 294 -14.98 2.54 -7.97
CA ALA A 294 -14.53 2.94 -6.64
C ALA A 294 -15.33 2.25 -5.51
N LYS A 295 -16.63 2.04 -5.69
CA LYS A 295 -17.45 1.29 -4.73
C LYS A 295 -17.15 -0.20 -4.70
N LEU A 296 -16.83 -0.81 -5.84
CA LEU A 296 -16.43 -2.22 -5.93
C LEU A 296 -15.05 -2.43 -5.29
N ALA A 297 -14.12 -1.52 -5.53
CA ALA A 297 -12.80 -1.51 -4.88
C ALA A 297 -12.92 -1.48 -3.35
N ALA A 298 -13.58 -0.45 -2.81
CA ALA A 298 -13.79 -0.28 -1.38
C ALA A 298 -14.64 -1.42 -0.77
N GLY A 299 -15.61 -1.96 -1.50
CA GLY A 299 -16.48 -3.05 -1.06
C GLY A 299 -15.75 -4.39 -0.95
N LEU A 300 -14.94 -4.75 -1.96
CA LEU A 300 -14.06 -5.91 -1.91
C LEU A 300 -13.06 -5.82 -0.75
N CYS A 301 -12.49 -4.63 -0.49
CA CYS A 301 -11.56 -4.41 0.61
C CYS A 301 -12.26 -4.54 1.99
N ALA A 302 -13.45 -3.97 2.15
CA ALA A 302 -14.25 -4.09 3.38
C ALA A 302 -14.66 -5.54 3.69
N ASP A 303 -15.07 -6.30 2.67
CA ASP A 303 -15.52 -7.68 2.83
C ASP A 303 -14.33 -8.63 3.04
N LEU A 304 -13.21 -8.44 2.35
CA LEU A 304 -11.95 -9.16 2.63
C LEU A 304 -11.49 -8.94 4.09
N ALA A 305 -11.44 -7.70 4.56
CA ALA A 305 -11.06 -7.38 5.94
C ALA A 305 -11.99 -8.08 6.95
N SER A 306 -13.30 -8.07 6.69
CA SER A 306 -14.30 -8.74 7.52
C SER A 306 -14.15 -10.26 7.53
N LEU A 307 -13.80 -10.87 6.39
CA LEU A 307 -13.56 -12.32 6.26
C LEU A 307 -12.29 -12.77 7.00
N ILE A 308 -11.23 -11.94 6.98
CA ILE A 308 -9.96 -12.20 7.68
C ILE A 308 -10.13 -12.08 9.20
N VAL A 309 -10.72 -10.97 9.68
CA VAL A 309 -10.96 -10.78 11.14
C VAL A 309 -11.91 -11.84 11.71
N SER A 310 -12.87 -12.32 10.93
CA SER A 310 -13.76 -13.42 11.34
C SER A 310 -13.19 -14.84 11.15
N GLY A 311 -11.92 -14.97 10.72
CA GLY A 311 -11.23 -16.26 10.57
C GLY A 311 -11.83 -17.17 9.50
N ARG A 312 -12.61 -16.62 8.54
CA ARG A 312 -13.19 -17.37 7.42
C ARG A 312 -12.16 -17.67 6.34
N VAL A 313 -11.19 -16.77 6.19
CA VAL A 313 -10.01 -16.89 5.31
C VAL A 313 -8.79 -16.46 6.13
N ASN A 314 -7.59 -16.96 5.81
CA ASN A 314 -6.39 -16.59 6.57
C ASN A 314 -5.93 -15.17 6.23
N ASN A 315 -5.89 -14.88 4.93
CA ASN A 315 -5.37 -13.66 4.34
C ASN A 315 -6.02 -13.42 2.97
N GLY A 316 -5.73 -12.29 2.34
CA GLY A 316 -6.15 -12.07 0.97
C GLY A 316 -5.52 -10.87 0.27
N PHE A 317 -5.81 -10.77 -1.02
CA PHE A 317 -5.32 -9.72 -1.92
C PHE A 317 -6.50 -9.08 -2.66
N ALA A 318 -6.66 -7.77 -2.52
CA ALA A 318 -7.65 -6.98 -3.25
C ALA A 318 -7.01 -6.45 -4.55
N LEU A 319 -7.33 -7.10 -5.67
CA LEU A 319 -6.90 -6.70 -7.02
C LEU A 319 -7.88 -5.65 -7.56
N VAL A 320 -7.80 -4.45 -7.00
CA VAL A 320 -8.81 -3.38 -7.13
C VAL A 320 -8.28 -2.16 -7.87
N ARG A 321 -9.20 -1.35 -8.44
CA ARG A 321 -8.93 0.04 -8.85
C ARG A 321 -10.24 0.85 -8.95
N PRO A 322 -10.22 2.20 -8.83
CA PRO A 322 -9.07 3.07 -8.54
C PRO A 322 -8.35 2.77 -7.21
N PRO A 323 -7.10 3.22 -7.05
CA PRO A 323 -6.43 3.26 -5.75
C PRO A 323 -7.18 4.15 -4.75
N GLY A 324 -6.71 4.18 -3.50
CA GLY A 324 -7.35 4.86 -2.39
C GLY A 324 -6.44 5.64 -1.44
N HIS A 325 -5.15 5.34 -1.31
CA HIS A 325 -4.34 5.86 -0.19
C HIS A 325 -4.14 7.40 -0.19
N HIS A 326 -4.24 8.08 -1.33
CA HIS A 326 -4.26 9.55 -1.44
C HIS A 326 -5.65 10.17 -1.21
N ALA A 327 -6.74 9.40 -1.21
CA ALA A 327 -8.08 9.93 -0.97
C ALA A 327 -8.25 10.28 0.51
N GLY A 328 -8.47 11.55 0.80
CA GLY A 328 -8.64 12.09 2.14
C GLY A 328 -10.09 12.02 2.65
N VAL A 329 -10.35 12.62 3.81
CA VAL A 329 -11.69 12.71 4.42
C VAL A 329 -12.67 13.47 3.51
N LYS A 330 -12.17 14.41 2.69
CA LYS A 330 -12.97 15.29 1.83
C LYS A 330 -12.66 15.18 0.33
N GLN A 331 -11.45 14.77 -0.05
CA GLN A 331 -10.92 15.00 -1.40
C GLN A 331 -10.53 13.69 -2.10
N ALA A 332 -10.83 13.63 -3.40
CA ALA A 332 -10.23 12.69 -4.35
C ALA A 332 -9.06 13.40 -5.05
N MET A 333 -7.89 12.78 -5.07
CA MET A 333 -6.62 13.28 -5.62
C MET A 333 -5.64 12.10 -5.79
N GLY A 334 -4.53 12.26 -6.52
CA GLY A 334 -3.51 11.21 -6.67
C GLY A 334 -4.08 9.92 -7.25
N PHE A 335 -4.93 10.04 -8.27
CA PHE A 335 -5.70 8.95 -8.90
C PHE A 335 -6.73 8.25 -7.97
N CYS A 336 -6.81 8.64 -6.69
CA CYS A 336 -7.60 7.96 -5.67
C CYS A 336 -8.99 8.58 -5.52
N LEU A 337 -10.04 7.75 -5.57
CA LEU A 337 -11.44 8.21 -5.44
C LEU A 337 -12.04 7.97 -4.05
N HIS A 338 -11.75 6.83 -3.41
CA HIS A 338 -12.19 6.48 -2.06
C HIS A 338 -11.06 5.71 -1.36
N ASN A 339 -10.87 5.88 -0.06
CA ASN A 339 -9.72 5.29 0.63
C ASN A 339 -9.97 3.82 1.00
N ASN A 340 -9.55 2.92 0.10
CA ASN A 340 -9.71 1.48 0.21
C ASN A 340 -9.15 0.91 1.52
N ALA A 341 -7.94 1.34 1.91
CA ALA A 341 -7.26 0.89 3.13
C ALA A 341 -7.97 1.37 4.42
N ALA A 342 -8.41 2.62 4.48
CA ALA A 342 -9.17 3.15 5.61
C ALA A 342 -10.56 2.51 5.74
N VAL A 343 -11.26 2.30 4.62
CA VAL A 343 -12.54 1.57 4.59
C VAL A 343 -12.35 0.13 5.10
N ALA A 344 -11.27 -0.55 4.70
CA ALA A 344 -10.92 -1.87 5.20
C ALA A 344 -10.57 -1.87 6.70
N ALA A 345 -9.85 -0.87 7.20
CA ALA A 345 -9.51 -0.73 8.62
C ALA A 345 -10.76 -0.58 9.50
N LEU A 346 -11.70 0.29 9.11
CA LEU A 346 -12.95 0.47 9.84
C LEU A 346 -13.91 -0.73 9.69
N ALA A 347 -13.87 -1.44 8.55
CA ALA A 347 -14.57 -2.72 8.40
C ALA A 347 -13.99 -3.81 9.33
N ALA A 348 -12.66 -3.91 9.44
CA ALA A 348 -11.99 -4.80 10.39
C ALA A 348 -12.36 -4.48 11.85
N GLN A 349 -12.38 -3.19 12.24
CA GLN A 349 -12.79 -2.78 13.58
C GLN A 349 -14.27 -3.15 13.87
N LYS A 350 -15.16 -2.89 12.92
CA LYS A 350 -16.57 -3.30 12.95
C LYS A 350 -16.76 -4.83 13.00
N ALA A 351 -15.82 -5.60 12.47
CA ALA A 351 -15.78 -7.07 12.55
C ALA A 351 -15.19 -7.60 13.87
N GLY A 352 -14.52 -6.77 14.68
CA GLY A 352 -14.05 -7.10 16.02
C GLY A 352 -12.59 -6.75 16.33
N ALA A 353 -11.81 -6.27 15.36
CA ALA A 353 -10.45 -5.78 15.59
C ALA A 353 -10.45 -4.54 16.51
N LYS A 354 -9.43 -4.40 17.35
CA LYS A 354 -9.22 -3.25 18.24
C LYS A 354 -8.01 -2.43 17.84
N LYS A 355 -7.03 -3.08 17.21
CA LYS A 355 -5.79 -2.51 16.70
C LYS A 355 -5.57 -2.98 15.26
N VAL A 356 -5.58 -2.04 14.33
CA VAL A 356 -5.27 -2.31 12.91
C VAL A 356 -3.92 -1.70 12.60
N LEU A 357 -3.02 -2.46 12.00
CA LEU A 357 -1.80 -1.93 11.41
C LEU A 357 -2.04 -1.72 9.91
N ILE A 358 -1.77 -0.52 9.40
CA ILE A 358 -1.64 -0.23 7.97
C ILE A 358 -0.14 -0.03 7.70
N VAL A 359 0.44 -0.84 6.82
CA VAL A 359 1.77 -0.58 6.25
C VAL A 359 1.58 -0.14 4.81
N ASP A 360 2.07 1.04 4.47
CA ASP A 360 2.11 1.56 3.11
C ASP A 360 3.53 1.45 2.55
N TRP A 361 3.67 0.73 1.43
CA TRP A 361 4.93 0.60 0.70
C TRP A 361 4.84 1.15 -0.73
N ASP A 362 3.75 1.84 -1.06
CA ASP A 362 3.68 2.67 -2.27
C ASP A 362 4.79 3.73 -2.22
N VAL A 363 5.35 4.09 -3.37
CA VAL A 363 6.47 5.03 -3.41
C VAL A 363 6.05 6.46 -3.03
N HIS A 364 4.76 6.76 -3.06
CA HIS A 364 4.20 8.05 -2.67
C HIS A 364 3.64 7.99 -1.25
N HIS A 365 3.74 9.08 -0.49
CA HIS A 365 3.09 9.12 0.83
C HIS A 365 1.56 9.07 0.70
N GLY A 366 0.93 8.08 1.34
CA GLY A 366 -0.53 7.93 1.46
C GLY A 366 -1.20 8.99 2.34
N ASN A 367 -1.06 10.26 1.97
CA ASN A 367 -1.46 11.44 2.72
C ASN A 367 -2.94 11.44 3.15
N GLY A 368 -3.83 10.88 2.33
CA GLY A 368 -5.24 10.72 2.69
C GLY A 368 -5.43 9.72 3.83
N THR A 369 -4.70 8.61 3.80
CA THR A 369 -4.68 7.60 4.87
C THR A 369 -4.14 8.20 6.18
N GLN A 370 -3.10 9.04 6.10
CA GLN A 370 -2.63 9.80 7.26
C GLN A 370 -3.73 10.76 7.77
N GLU A 371 -4.32 11.62 6.93
CA GLU A 371 -5.39 12.56 7.33
C GLU A 371 -6.53 11.87 8.12
N ILE A 372 -6.94 10.68 7.66
CA ILE A 372 -8.04 9.91 8.26
C ILE A 372 -7.68 9.36 9.66
N PHE A 373 -6.42 9.02 9.91
CA PHE A 373 -5.98 8.35 11.14
C PHE A 373 -5.05 9.16 12.06
N GLU A 374 -4.65 10.38 11.68
CA GLU A 374 -3.67 11.24 12.38
C GLU A 374 -3.99 11.44 13.88
N GLY A 375 -5.27 11.41 14.28
CA GLY A 375 -5.71 11.50 15.68
C GLY A 375 -6.03 10.17 16.38
N ASN A 376 -5.75 9.01 15.79
CA ASN A 376 -6.41 7.74 16.13
C ASN A 376 -5.46 6.56 16.43
N LYS A 377 -5.01 6.44 17.67
CA LYS A 377 -4.21 5.32 18.21
C LYS A 377 -4.82 3.89 18.15
N SER A 378 -6.01 3.71 17.60
CA SER A 378 -6.56 2.36 17.31
C SER A 378 -6.18 1.84 15.91
N VAL A 379 -5.59 2.71 15.09
CA VAL A 379 -4.95 2.38 13.83
C VAL A 379 -3.50 2.90 13.90
N LEU A 380 -2.54 2.04 13.58
CA LEU A 380 -1.14 2.42 13.40
C LEU A 380 -0.89 2.49 11.90
N TYR A 381 -0.43 3.63 11.39
CA TYR A 381 -0.06 3.84 10.00
C TYR A 381 1.46 3.99 9.89
N ILE A 382 2.09 3.14 9.09
CA ILE A 382 3.53 3.18 8.81
C ILE A 382 3.71 3.32 7.29
N SER A 383 4.41 4.33 6.81
CA SER A 383 4.62 4.58 5.37
C SER A 383 6.11 4.61 5.02
N LEU A 384 6.50 3.96 3.93
CA LEU A 384 7.86 3.95 3.38
C LEU A 384 7.83 4.50 1.95
N HIS A 385 8.06 5.80 1.80
CA HIS A 385 7.84 6.53 0.55
C HIS A 385 9.05 7.40 0.18
N ARG A 386 9.19 7.72 -1.11
CA ARG A 386 10.16 8.71 -1.60
C ARG A 386 9.65 10.11 -1.24
N HIS A 387 10.54 10.97 -0.74
CA HIS A 387 10.16 12.27 -0.17
C HIS A 387 11.04 13.41 -0.67
N GLU A 388 12.37 13.19 -0.74
CA GLU A 388 13.36 14.15 -1.26
C GLU A 388 13.15 15.57 -0.68
N ASP A 389 13.10 15.65 0.66
CA ASP A 389 12.85 16.88 1.44
C ASP A 389 11.58 17.69 1.09
N GLY A 390 10.59 17.04 0.45
CA GLY A 390 9.27 17.59 0.10
C GLY A 390 9.06 17.77 -1.40
N ASN A 391 10.08 17.48 -2.21
CA ASN A 391 10.07 17.69 -3.66
C ASN A 391 9.49 16.50 -4.44
N PHE A 392 9.27 15.34 -3.81
CA PHE A 392 8.56 14.21 -4.42
C PHE A 392 7.07 14.19 -4.00
N TYR A 393 6.18 13.84 -4.94
CA TYR A 393 4.73 13.86 -4.73
C TYR A 393 4.29 12.91 -3.59
N PRO A 394 3.40 13.32 -2.67
CA PRO A 394 2.64 14.57 -2.61
C PRO A 394 3.26 15.65 -1.69
N GLY A 395 4.56 15.61 -1.41
CA GLY A 395 5.27 16.62 -0.59
C GLY A 395 4.93 16.62 0.91
N THR A 396 4.32 15.54 1.41
CA THR A 396 3.97 15.33 2.83
C THR A 396 4.49 13.98 3.30
N GLY A 397 4.45 13.70 4.61
CA GLY A 397 5.00 12.48 5.20
C GLY A 397 6.42 12.67 5.74
N ALA A 398 6.80 13.87 6.14
CA ALA A 398 8.10 14.10 6.75
C ALA A 398 8.25 13.28 8.05
N ALA A 399 9.47 12.87 8.40
CA ALA A 399 9.73 11.99 9.56
C ALA A 399 9.28 12.57 10.92
N HIS A 400 8.94 13.87 10.97
CA HIS A 400 8.43 14.56 12.16
C HIS A 400 6.89 14.71 12.17
N GLU A 401 6.20 14.34 11.08
CA GLU A 401 4.76 14.10 11.07
C GLU A 401 4.51 12.74 11.73
N VAL A 402 3.99 12.76 12.97
CA VAL A 402 3.91 11.59 13.85
C VAL A 402 2.52 11.32 14.41
N GLY A 403 1.46 11.97 13.91
CA GLY A 403 0.16 12.00 14.56
C GLY A 403 -0.06 13.25 15.41
N VAL A 404 -1.32 13.53 15.72
CA VAL A 404 -1.76 14.64 16.59
C VAL A 404 -2.61 14.15 17.75
N LEU A 405 -2.71 14.94 18.82
CA LEU A 405 -3.54 14.65 19.99
C LEU A 405 -3.21 13.25 20.57
N ASP A 406 -4.22 12.41 20.77
CA ASP A 406 -4.08 11.02 21.22
C ASP A 406 -3.40 10.08 20.20
N GLY A 407 -3.20 10.52 18.95
CA GLY A 407 -2.55 9.76 17.87
C GLY A 407 -1.04 9.93 17.76
N GLN A 408 -0.39 10.74 18.62
CA GLN A 408 1.07 10.92 18.57
C GLN A 408 1.83 9.59 18.75
N GLY A 409 2.72 9.31 17.79
CA GLY A 409 3.44 8.04 17.63
C GLY A 409 2.75 7.03 16.70
N PHE A 410 1.51 7.27 16.25
CA PHE A 410 0.72 6.31 15.45
C PHE A 410 0.69 6.63 13.95
N SER A 411 1.25 7.77 13.52
CA SER A 411 1.78 7.95 12.17
C SER A 411 3.30 7.76 12.23
N VAL A 412 3.84 6.89 11.37
CA VAL A 412 5.27 6.54 11.33
C VAL A 412 5.78 6.61 9.89
N ASN A 413 6.31 7.76 9.53
CA ASN A 413 6.86 7.99 8.21
C ASN A 413 8.34 7.64 8.11
N ILE A 414 8.71 6.97 7.00
CA ILE A 414 10.08 6.61 6.62
C ILE A 414 10.39 7.28 5.26
N PRO A 415 10.69 8.59 5.25
CA PRO A 415 10.90 9.35 4.03
C PRO A 415 12.29 9.08 3.43
N TRP A 416 12.32 8.50 2.23
CA TRP A 416 13.57 8.34 1.49
C TRP A 416 14.03 9.68 0.90
N SER A 417 15.29 10.02 1.15
CA SER A 417 15.93 11.26 0.71
C SER A 417 16.36 11.27 -0.76
N CYS A 418 16.23 10.14 -1.46
CA CYS A 418 16.54 10.00 -2.88
C CYS A 418 15.71 8.89 -3.55
N GLY A 419 15.63 8.89 -4.88
CA GLY A 419 15.25 7.74 -5.70
C GLY A 419 16.28 6.61 -5.69
N GLY A 420 16.07 5.57 -6.51
CA GLY A 420 16.97 4.42 -6.62
C GLY A 420 16.99 3.45 -5.43
N VAL A 421 16.18 3.70 -4.39
CA VAL A 421 16.07 2.85 -3.18
C VAL A 421 15.72 1.41 -3.55
N GLY A 422 16.53 0.45 -3.09
CA GLY A 422 16.40 -0.96 -3.43
C GLY A 422 16.00 -1.85 -2.24
N ASP A 423 15.97 -3.16 -2.48
CA ASP A 423 15.52 -4.17 -1.50
C ASP A 423 16.21 -4.03 -0.13
N ASP A 424 17.53 -3.86 -0.08
CA ASP A 424 18.30 -3.85 1.17
C ASP A 424 17.89 -2.70 2.12
N ASP A 425 17.50 -1.53 1.57
CA ASP A 425 17.04 -0.38 2.35
C ASP A 425 15.64 -0.60 2.95
N TYR A 426 14.70 -1.11 2.13
CA TYR A 426 13.37 -1.49 2.62
C TYR A 426 13.46 -2.59 3.68
N ILE A 427 14.29 -3.61 3.45
CA ILE A 427 14.50 -4.71 4.40
C ILE A 427 15.19 -4.23 5.69
N PHE A 428 16.11 -3.26 5.61
CA PHE A 428 16.72 -2.64 6.78
C PHE A 428 15.70 -1.81 7.59
N ALA A 429 14.90 -0.96 6.94
CA ALA A 429 13.83 -0.21 7.58
C ALA A 429 12.76 -1.13 8.22
N PHE A 430 12.43 -2.25 7.56
CA PHE A 430 11.55 -3.27 8.15
C PHE A 430 12.14 -3.87 9.42
N GLN A 431 13.40 -4.29 9.39
CA GLN A 431 14.06 -4.91 10.56
C GLN A 431 14.23 -3.96 11.75
N HIS A 432 14.46 -2.66 11.50
CA HIS A 432 14.81 -1.70 12.54
C HIS A 432 13.70 -0.75 12.97
N VAL A 433 12.66 -0.52 12.14
CA VAL A 433 11.54 0.38 12.45
C VAL A 433 10.20 -0.35 12.37
N VAL A 434 9.82 -0.88 11.20
CA VAL A 434 8.45 -1.39 10.95
C VAL A 434 8.11 -2.56 11.87
N LEU A 435 8.97 -3.59 11.93
CA LEU A 435 8.69 -4.81 12.70
C LEU A 435 8.81 -4.62 14.22
N PRO A 436 9.78 -3.87 14.76
CA PRO A 436 9.81 -3.52 16.19
C PRO A 436 8.53 -2.79 16.64
N ILE A 437 8.11 -1.75 15.91
CA ILE A 437 6.88 -0.99 16.23
C ILE A 437 5.65 -1.90 16.08
N ALA A 438 5.53 -2.65 14.98
CA ALA A 438 4.42 -3.57 14.77
C ALA A 438 4.34 -4.66 15.86
N ALA A 439 5.46 -5.13 16.40
CA ALA A 439 5.50 -6.10 17.48
C ALA A 439 5.12 -5.50 18.85
N GLU A 440 5.50 -4.26 19.15
CA GLU A 440 5.04 -3.56 20.37
C GLU A 440 3.56 -3.17 20.27
N PHE A 441 3.11 -2.70 19.10
CA PHE A 441 1.70 -2.42 18.82
C PHE A 441 0.83 -3.68 18.83
N ALA A 442 1.36 -4.84 18.41
CA ALA A 442 0.70 -6.14 18.38
C ALA A 442 -0.74 -6.10 17.78
N PRO A 443 -0.88 -5.83 16.47
CA PRO A 443 -2.17 -5.64 15.79
C PRO A 443 -3.03 -6.92 15.75
N ASP A 444 -4.34 -6.75 15.64
CA ASP A 444 -5.27 -7.86 15.39
C ASP A 444 -5.29 -8.28 13.91
N ILE A 445 -4.94 -7.36 12.99
CA ILE A 445 -4.83 -7.55 11.54
C ILE A 445 -3.82 -6.54 10.95
N THR A 446 -3.04 -6.97 9.95
CA THR A 446 -2.27 -6.06 9.09
C THR A 446 -3.00 -5.85 7.77
N ILE A 447 -3.22 -4.59 7.40
CA ILE A 447 -3.53 -4.15 6.05
C ILE A 447 -2.22 -3.66 5.42
N VAL A 448 -2.00 -3.96 4.14
CA VAL A 448 -0.88 -3.41 3.37
C VAL A 448 -1.45 -2.61 2.21
N SER A 449 -1.23 -1.30 2.23
CA SER A 449 -1.36 -0.43 1.06
C SER A 449 -0.19 -0.76 0.14
N ALA A 450 -0.47 -1.53 -0.92
CA ALA A 450 0.53 -2.19 -1.73
C ALA A 450 0.62 -1.56 -3.11
N GLY A 451 1.28 -0.40 -3.17
CA GLY A 451 1.86 0.11 -4.41
C GLY A 451 2.95 -0.81 -4.93
N PHE A 452 3.20 -0.75 -6.23
CA PHE A 452 4.29 -1.46 -6.89
C PHE A 452 5.10 -0.54 -7.83
N ASP A 453 5.14 0.75 -7.49
CA ASP A 453 5.89 1.83 -8.15
C ASP A 453 7.24 2.13 -7.47
N ALA A 454 7.45 1.67 -6.24
CA ALA A 454 8.80 1.53 -5.69
C ALA A 454 9.62 0.45 -6.44
N ALA A 455 8.98 -0.30 -7.36
CA ALA A 455 9.58 -1.40 -8.08
C ALA A 455 10.53 -0.96 -9.21
N ARG A 456 11.59 -1.75 -9.43
CA ARG A 456 12.54 -1.59 -10.53
C ARG A 456 11.85 -1.30 -11.87
N GLY A 457 12.21 -0.16 -12.46
CA GLY A 457 11.75 0.27 -13.78
C GLY A 457 10.33 0.84 -13.83
N ASP A 458 9.72 1.16 -12.69
CA ASP A 458 8.51 1.97 -12.67
C ASP A 458 8.79 3.43 -13.12
N PRO A 459 7.93 4.04 -13.96
CA PRO A 459 8.13 5.39 -14.47
C PRO A 459 7.94 6.53 -13.45
N LEU A 460 7.22 6.32 -12.34
CA LEU A 460 6.92 7.39 -11.38
C LEU A 460 7.87 7.34 -10.18
N GLY A 461 8.01 6.17 -9.56
CA GLY A 461 8.85 6.02 -8.36
C GLY A 461 10.35 6.15 -8.60
N CYS A 462 10.84 5.59 -9.72
CA CYS A 462 12.27 5.49 -10.04
C CYS A 462 13.13 4.86 -8.92
N CYS A 463 12.55 3.93 -8.17
CA CYS A 463 13.22 3.07 -7.19
C CYS A 463 13.58 1.70 -7.80
N ASP A 464 14.26 0.84 -7.03
CA ASP A 464 14.85 -0.41 -7.51
C ASP A 464 14.39 -1.66 -6.73
N VAL A 465 13.27 -1.59 -6.00
CA VAL A 465 12.71 -2.73 -5.26
C VAL A 465 12.35 -3.85 -6.24
N THR A 466 12.70 -5.08 -5.91
CA THR A 466 12.46 -6.25 -6.74
C THR A 466 11.28 -7.06 -6.22
N PRO A 467 10.70 -7.97 -7.02
CA PRO A 467 9.70 -8.93 -6.55
C PRO A 467 10.17 -9.75 -5.33
N ALA A 468 11.49 -9.93 -5.14
CA ALA A 468 12.04 -10.59 -3.97
C ALA A 468 12.00 -9.71 -2.70
N GLY A 469 12.19 -8.39 -2.83
CA GLY A 469 11.95 -7.44 -1.74
C GLY A 469 10.50 -7.47 -1.27
N TYR A 470 9.54 -7.34 -2.18
CA TYR A 470 8.10 -7.44 -1.85
C TYR A 470 7.73 -8.80 -1.24
N SER A 471 8.30 -9.90 -1.75
CA SER A 471 8.14 -11.25 -1.16
C SER A 471 8.64 -11.30 0.29
N GLN A 472 9.82 -10.74 0.56
CA GLN A 472 10.42 -10.72 1.90
C GLN A 472 9.68 -9.78 2.87
N MET A 473 9.26 -8.59 2.43
CA MET A 473 8.42 -7.68 3.21
C MET A 473 7.10 -8.33 3.62
N THR A 474 6.43 -9.02 2.67
CA THR A 474 5.21 -9.81 2.95
C THR A 474 5.50 -10.89 3.99
N SER A 475 6.57 -11.67 3.82
CA SER A 475 6.92 -12.76 4.74
C SER A 475 7.26 -12.27 6.15
N MET A 476 7.78 -11.05 6.28
CA MET A 476 8.03 -10.43 7.58
C MET A 476 6.71 -10.05 8.26
N LEU A 477 5.81 -9.34 7.56
CA LEU A 477 4.52 -8.92 8.12
C LEU A 477 3.60 -10.10 8.47
N THR A 478 3.65 -11.20 7.70
CA THR A 478 2.97 -12.47 8.02
C THR A 478 3.26 -12.96 9.45
N THR A 479 4.47 -12.68 9.96
CA THR A 479 4.88 -13.07 11.32
C THR A 479 4.26 -12.18 12.41
N CYS A 480 4.01 -10.89 12.13
CA CYS A 480 3.49 -9.94 13.11
C CYS A 480 2.00 -10.14 13.44
N SER A 481 1.19 -10.52 12.46
CA SER A 481 -0.29 -10.61 12.60
C SER A 481 -0.83 -12.04 12.56
N GLU A 482 0.00 -13.03 12.93
CA GLU A 482 -0.37 -14.47 12.90
C GLU A 482 -0.93 -14.92 11.53
N GLY A 483 -0.40 -14.36 10.44
CA GLY A 483 -0.87 -14.58 9.08
C GLY A 483 -2.10 -13.77 8.62
N ARG A 484 -2.76 -13.00 9.49
CA ARG A 484 -3.93 -12.15 9.16
C ARG A 484 -3.51 -10.88 8.40
N LEU A 485 -3.29 -11.05 7.10
CA LEU A 485 -2.87 -9.99 6.16
C LEU A 485 -3.95 -9.73 5.10
N LEU A 486 -4.26 -8.45 4.89
CA LEU A 486 -4.99 -7.96 3.72
C LEU A 486 -4.07 -7.08 2.88
N ILE A 487 -3.69 -7.54 1.70
CA ILE A 487 -2.96 -6.74 0.71
C ILE A 487 -3.98 -6.01 -0.18
N ILE A 488 -3.80 -4.71 -0.40
CA ILE A 488 -4.66 -3.88 -1.27
C ILE A 488 -3.79 -3.23 -2.33
N LEU A 489 -4.12 -3.43 -3.62
CA LEU A 489 -3.37 -2.78 -4.70
C LEU A 489 -3.62 -1.26 -4.70
N GLU A 490 -2.54 -0.48 -4.55
CA GLU A 490 -2.55 0.98 -4.67
C GLU A 490 -1.93 1.38 -6.04
N GLY A 491 -0.71 1.94 -6.09
CA GLY A 491 0.00 2.37 -7.29
C GLY A 491 0.80 1.30 -8.05
N GLY A 492 1.83 1.72 -8.78
CA GLY A 492 2.62 0.88 -9.71
C GLY A 492 2.07 0.82 -11.14
N TYR A 493 2.90 1.18 -12.12
CA TYR A 493 2.51 1.57 -13.48
C TYR A 493 3.32 0.90 -14.60
N ASN A 494 4.46 0.28 -14.28
CA ASN A 494 5.15 -0.70 -15.14
C ASN A 494 4.45 -2.08 -15.05
N LEU A 495 3.74 -2.46 -16.11
CA LEU A 495 2.88 -3.66 -16.14
C LEU A 495 3.63 -4.97 -15.83
N ARG A 496 4.89 -5.13 -16.25
CA ARG A 496 5.70 -6.31 -15.91
C ARG A 496 6.17 -6.30 -14.46
N SER A 497 6.60 -5.16 -13.94
CA SER A 497 7.09 -5.04 -12.56
C SER A 497 5.95 -5.32 -11.57
N ILE A 498 4.79 -4.68 -11.74
CA ILE A 498 3.63 -4.92 -10.86
C ILE A 498 3.12 -6.37 -10.94
N SER A 499 3.11 -6.97 -12.13
CA SER A 499 2.69 -8.38 -12.32
C SER A 499 3.60 -9.36 -11.61
N SER A 500 4.91 -9.11 -11.66
CA SER A 500 5.92 -9.96 -11.01
C SER A 500 5.86 -9.81 -9.49
N SER A 501 5.82 -8.57 -8.98
CA SER A 501 5.76 -8.28 -7.55
C SER A 501 4.47 -8.80 -6.92
N ALA A 502 3.30 -8.52 -7.49
CA ALA A 502 2.03 -9.04 -6.99
C ALA A 502 1.98 -10.58 -6.99
N THR A 503 2.59 -11.23 -7.99
CA THR A 503 2.69 -12.70 -8.05
C THR A 503 3.55 -13.26 -6.91
N GLU A 504 4.71 -12.66 -6.59
CA GLU A 504 5.53 -13.11 -5.44
C GLU A 504 4.88 -12.81 -4.09
N VAL A 505 4.11 -11.71 -3.97
CA VAL A 505 3.32 -11.41 -2.76
C VAL A 505 2.24 -12.47 -2.53
N VAL A 506 1.44 -12.81 -3.56
CA VAL A 506 0.36 -13.80 -3.42
C VAL A 506 0.90 -15.22 -3.19
N LYS A 507 2.08 -15.57 -3.71
CA LYS A 507 2.79 -16.81 -3.34
C LYS A 507 3.07 -16.91 -1.84
N VAL A 508 3.55 -15.82 -1.23
CA VAL A 508 3.81 -15.77 0.23
C VAL A 508 2.50 -15.84 1.03
N LEU A 509 1.41 -15.24 0.56
CA LEU A 509 0.08 -15.42 1.18
C LEU A 509 -0.39 -16.88 1.15
N LEU A 510 -0.09 -17.61 0.07
CA LEU A 510 -0.35 -19.04 -0.08
C LEU A 510 0.60 -19.95 0.73
N GLY A 511 1.63 -19.40 1.37
CA GLY A 511 2.59 -20.13 2.21
C GLY A 511 3.86 -20.59 1.50
N ASP A 512 4.14 -20.14 0.27
CA ASP A 512 5.48 -20.28 -0.32
C ASP A 512 6.49 -19.42 0.48
N GLY A 513 7.72 -19.92 0.66
CA GLY A 513 8.78 -19.16 1.33
C GLY A 513 9.28 -17.99 0.47
N PRO A 514 9.76 -16.88 1.08
CA PRO A 514 10.20 -15.71 0.33
C PRO A 514 11.37 -16.03 -0.59
N CYS A 515 11.34 -15.47 -1.81
CA CYS A 515 12.34 -15.73 -2.84
C CYS A 515 13.63 -14.88 -2.71
N TYR A 516 13.78 -14.14 -1.61
CA TYR A 516 14.92 -13.28 -1.32
C TYR A 516 16.17 -14.05 -0.89
N GLY A 517 17.34 -13.52 -1.26
CA GLY A 517 18.63 -14.16 -1.00
C GLY A 517 18.98 -14.21 0.49
N LYS A 518 19.60 -15.30 0.94
CA LYS A 518 20.13 -15.41 2.31
C LYS A 518 21.43 -14.61 2.48
N GLY A 519 21.26 -13.30 2.55
CA GLY A 519 22.33 -12.33 2.74
C GLY A 519 21.89 -10.97 2.21
N ALA A 520 21.08 -10.26 3.00
CA ALA A 520 20.90 -8.83 2.78
C ALA A 520 22.27 -8.13 2.83
N ALA A 521 22.50 -7.17 1.94
CA ALA A 521 23.65 -6.30 2.01
C ALA A 521 23.52 -5.33 3.21
N ALA A 522 24.52 -4.49 3.41
CA ALA A 522 24.30 -3.29 4.19
C ALA A 522 23.35 -2.35 3.40
N PRO A 523 22.46 -1.60 4.07
CA PRO A 523 21.68 -0.54 3.43
C PRO A 523 22.59 0.50 2.77
N SER A 524 22.01 1.32 1.90
CA SER A 524 22.66 2.55 1.43
C SER A 524 22.99 3.47 2.60
N LYS A 525 23.94 4.39 2.40
CA LYS A 525 24.26 5.39 3.43
C LYS A 525 23.04 6.27 3.70
N GLU A 526 22.29 6.56 2.67
CA GLU A 526 21.10 7.42 2.65
C GLU A 526 19.93 6.74 3.37
N GLY A 527 19.62 5.47 3.07
CA GLY A 527 18.61 4.68 3.79
C GLY A 527 18.96 4.45 5.26
N MET A 528 20.25 4.23 5.58
CA MET A 528 20.77 4.20 6.95
C MET A 528 20.56 5.55 7.68
N GLN A 529 20.70 6.68 7.00
CA GLN A 529 20.46 8.01 7.58
C GLN A 529 18.97 8.26 7.82
N THR A 530 18.09 7.95 6.87
CA THR A 530 16.62 8.00 7.06
C THR A 530 16.21 7.16 8.26
N VAL A 531 16.65 5.90 8.36
CA VAL A 531 16.27 5.02 9.49
C VAL A 531 16.76 5.55 10.83
N LEU A 532 17.96 6.13 10.92
CA LEU A 532 18.43 6.76 12.16
C LEU A 532 17.60 7.99 12.55
N GLN A 533 17.24 8.85 11.60
CA GLN A 533 16.37 10.00 11.85
C GLN A 533 15.00 9.58 12.39
N VAL A 534 14.38 8.57 11.77
CA VAL A 534 13.08 8.03 12.21
C VAL A 534 13.19 7.40 13.60
N LEU A 535 14.26 6.63 13.88
CA LEU A 535 14.52 6.08 15.21
C LEU A 535 14.71 7.16 16.28
N GLU A 536 15.44 8.24 15.97
CA GLU A 536 15.69 9.35 16.89
C GLU A 536 14.41 10.09 17.30
N ILE A 537 13.44 10.18 16.37
CA ILE A 537 12.11 10.75 16.62
C ILE A 537 11.20 9.75 17.34
N GLN A 538 11.01 8.55 16.78
CA GLN A 538 9.97 7.60 17.19
C GLN A 538 10.26 6.88 18.52
N GLN A 539 11.52 6.83 18.97
CA GLN A 539 11.87 6.30 20.31
C GLN A 539 11.16 7.02 21.48
N GLN A 540 10.63 8.24 21.24
CA GLN A 540 9.84 9.01 22.22
C GLN A 540 8.47 8.37 22.49
N TYR A 541 7.94 7.61 21.51
CA TYR A 541 6.64 6.96 21.56
C TYR A 541 6.76 5.42 21.68
N TRP A 542 7.84 4.85 21.15
CA TRP A 542 8.08 3.40 21.05
C TRP A 542 9.38 2.98 21.76
N PRO A 543 9.33 2.65 23.07
CA PRO A 543 10.51 2.29 23.86
C PRO A 543 11.35 1.12 23.32
N VAL A 544 10.76 0.23 22.51
CA VAL A 544 11.50 -0.86 21.82
C VAL A 544 12.63 -0.34 20.92
N LEU A 545 12.55 0.90 20.42
CA LEU A 545 13.51 1.48 19.48
C LEU A 545 14.80 1.99 20.16
N VAL A 546 14.75 2.37 21.44
CA VAL A 546 15.90 2.91 22.19
C VAL A 546 17.15 2.00 22.12
N PRO A 547 17.07 0.68 22.42
CA PRO A 547 18.24 -0.21 22.29
C PRO A 547 18.66 -0.46 20.84
N ILE A 548 17.75 -0.31 19.86
CA ILE A 548 18.05 -0.48 18.44
C ILE A 548 18.90 0.69 17.93
N LEU A 549 18.46 1.91 18.22
CA LEU A 549 19.19 3.15 17.90
C LEU A 549 20.59 3.14 18.50
N ALA A 550 20.71 2.84 19.80
CA ALA A 550 22.00 2.76 20.48
C ALA A 550 22.95 1.72 19.86
N SER A 551 22.43 0.59 19.37
CA SER A 551 23.21 -0.43 18.68
C SER A 551 23.72 0.06 17.31
N LEU A 552 22.86 0.71 16.51
CA LEU A 552 23.24 1.23 15.18
C LEU A 552 24.24 2.38 15.29
N GLN A 553 24.02 3.34 16.21
CA GLN A 553 24.97 4.43 16.48
C GLN A 553 26.34 3.89 16.94
N ALA A 554 26.37 2.86 17.80
CA ALA A 554 27.62 2.22 18.21
C ALA A 554 28.33 1.51 17.04
N GLN A 555 27.58 0.86 16.14
CA GLN A 555 28.14 0.23 14.94
C GLN A 555 28.75 1.28 13.98
N GLN A 556 28.10 2.44 13.78
CA GLN A 556 28.69 3.54 13.01
C GLN A 556 29.96 4.11 13.65
N GLY A 557 29.98 4.33 14.97
CA GLY A 557 31.19 4.77 15.68
C GLY A 557 32.36 3.79 15.55
N LEU A 558 32.07 2.48 15.55
CA LEU A 558 33.05 1.42 15.31
C LEU A 558 33.49 1.31 13.83
N ALA A 559 32.67 1.74 12.88
CA ALA A 559 33.06 1.85 11.47
C ALA A 559 33.98 3.06 11.25
N LEU A 560 33.56 4.25 11.70
CA LEU A 560 34.31 5.50 11.56
C LEU A 560 35.71 5.42 12.21
N SER A 561 35.81 4.84 13.41
CA SER A 561 37.10 4.63 14.09
C SER A 561 38.03 3.68 13.32
N LYS A 562 37.52 2.59 12.73
CA LYS A 562 38.32 1.68 11.87
C LYS A 562 38.81 2.35 10.59
N TYR A 563 38.00 3.23 9.99
CA TYR A 563 38.44 4.04 8.84
C TYR A 563 39.50 5.08 9.26
N GLY A 564 39.33 5.71 10.42
CA GLY A 564 40.33 6.60 11.01
C GLY A 564 41.68 5.91 11.21
N SER A 565 41.71 4.72 11.83
CA SER A 565 42.96 3.94 12.00
C SER A 565 43.66 3.64 10.67
N ARG A 566 42.91 3.19 9.65
CA ARG A 566 43.47 2.93 8.31
C ARG A 566 43.99 4.19 7.61
N MET A 567 43.45 5.36 7.93
CA MET A 567 43.94 6.63 7.41
C MET A 567 45.26 7.04 8.08
N PHE A 568 45.45 6.77 9.37
CA PHE A 568 46.76 6.93 10.03
C PHE A 568 47.82 5.96 9.46
N ASP A 569 47.47 4.69 9.23
CA ASP A 569 48.38 3.69 8.61
C ASP A 569 48.90 4.12 7.22
N LEU A 570 48.11 4.89 6.46
CA LEU A 570 48.47 5.39 5.12
C LEU A 570 49.32 6.68 5.15
N VAL A 571 49.12 7.54 6.15
CA VAL A 571 49.91 8.77 6.31
C VAL A 571 51.35 8.44 6.72
N ASP A 572 51.55 7.51 7.66
CA ASP A 572 52.89 7.14 8.13
C ASP A 572 53.78 6.53 7.02
N LEU A 573 53.18 5.81 6.06
CA LEU A 573 53.94 5.24 4.93
C LEU A 573 54.48 6.29 3.96
N THR A 574 53.90 7.49 3.91
CA THR A 574 54.27 8.53 2.93
C THR A 574 55.37 9.45 3.48
N CYS A 575 55.52 9.59 4.80
CA CYS A 575 56.52 10.46 5.41
C CYS A 575 57.96 9.92 5.43
N ILE A 576 58.19 8.63 5.13
CA ILE A 576 59.50 7.98 5.27
C ILE A 576 60.43 8.16 4.04
N LEU A 577 59.92 8.59 2.88
CA LEU A 577 60.67 8.62 1.61
C LEU A 577 61.31 9.96 1.21
N LEU A 578 61.20 11.04 2.01
CA LEU A 578 61.70 12.38 1.65
C LEU A 578 62.70 13.00 2.64
N ALA A 579 63.48 12.17 3.36
CA ALA A 579 64.62 12.62 4.16
C ALA A 579 65.94 12.53 3.36
N GLY A 580 66.33 13.62 2.70
CA GLY A 580 67.51 13.67 1.83
C GLY A 580 68.86 13.58 2.55
N LYS A 581 69.87 12.96 1.90
CA LYS A 581 71.28 13.02 2.34
C LYS A 581 71.90 14.37 1.97
N PRO A 582 72.71 15.00 2.85
CA PRO A 582 73.46 16.19 2.49
C PRO A 582 74.66 15.85 1.58
N GLN A 583 74.89 16.69 0.57
CA GLN A 583 76.17 16.81 -0.14
C GLN A 583 76.59 18.28 -0.16
N THR A 584 77.86 18.52 0.16
CA THR A 584 78.58 19.79 0.03
C THR A 584 80.05 19.47 -0.29
N VAL A 585 80.84 20.46 -0.75
CA VAL A 585 82.19 20.33 -1.35
C VAL A 585 82.11 19.76 -2.78
N ASN A 586 82.57 20.41 -3.87
CA ASN A 586 83.39 21.61 -4.12
C ASN A 586 82.69 22.54 -5.15
N ILE A 587 83.06 23.81 -5.39
CA ILE A 587 84.10 24.71 -4.84
C ILE A 587 83.38 25.94 -4.25
#